data_AF-A0A352W1M3-F1
#
_entry.id   AF-A0A352W1M3-F1
#
_cell.length_a   1.000
_cell.length_b   1.000
_cell.length_c   1.000
_cell.angle_alpha   90.00
_cell.angle_beta   90.00
_cell.angle_gamma   90.00
#
_symmetry.space_group_name_H-M   'P 1'
#
loop_
_entity.id
_entity.type
_entity.pdbx_description
1 polymer ?
#
loop_
_entity_poly.entity_id
_entity_poly.type
_entity_poly.pdbx_seq_one_letter_code
_entity_poly.pdbx_strand_id
1 'polypeptide(L)'
;MPFGIRQSIFCISAAALIFSTLPAELIISHKYEVFVSGQQQNFLCSKIKRIAGIDYLASWNSGIYTFEKNILKKIHTAYPVNPVFSEYRRIIDLYADNSSIYFLTKIGACQIKNNIISNIPLQGIRGGTCFSSLVFFNGSLFLGTTYNGIYKQDGTNFISVSAGLPREKYSWNEYFYDEIRELFIMDGRLFCLTDYRKIFFEYHAENSHWTEFKEAGQADRLFCFNGQAACVFRSNAFMLSVSGKTPLPVYSGGLLKINGNSVNPGYAENYFPFKTGSKPLLPVFYDARGVFINLDYIRSEDIAVIEKMLQKKYINSLVINFKDDTGNCIYGSALPSVKAAGASMLHSRLSGFLKAVKKYNPYIIARCVVFKDYRLHKYQNGKWAVWDAENNKPWQVNKIEYWVDPYADFVHEYNIDIAAEIAERREEFGINEIQFDYIRHPSDHEAAKITYRYKKDGWEKRDVLEAFLFRAASRISLPISVDIYGYNAIYRMGNWIGQDIETISAWADAVCPMVYPSHFGSTYLADHKRGQAYAVVNFSANRGNAISWQQTIIRPFLQAFSHGTKNFGIDYIADQKQAAEDGGARGFFFWHPGSRYQILLEYFESEKP
;
A
#
# COMPACT_ATOMS: atom_id res chain seq x y z
N MET A 1 7.18 50.68 20.71
CA MET A 1 8.60 51.08 20.55
C MET A 1 9.46 50.20 21.46
N PRO A 2 10.67 49.77 21.06
CA PRO A 2 10.93 48.99 19.85
C PRO A 2 11.89 47.78 20.07
N PHE A 3 11.78 46.82 19.15
CA PHE A 3 12.87 46.04 18.53
C PHE A 3 14.05 45.52 19.38
N GLY A 4 14.05 44.20 19.60
CA GLY A 4 15.26 43.41 19.85
C GLY A 4 15.61 42.57 18.62
N ILE A 5 16.27 43.20 17.65
CA ILE A 5 16.86 42.59 16.46
C ILE A 5 17.93 41.58 16.90
N ARG A 6 17.74 40.28 16.59
CA ARG A 6 18.85 39.34 16.45
C ARG A 6 19.01 39.01 14.97
N GLN A 7 19.94 39.76 14.38
CA GLN A 7 20.72 39.51 13.16
C GLN A 7 20.28 38.29 12.34
N SER A 8 19.53 38.56 11.28
CA SER A 8 19.50 37.74 10.08
C SER A 8 20.90 37.76 9.46
N ILE A 9 21.70 36.73 9.73
CA ILE A 9 22.87 36.46 8.91
C ILE A 9 22.34 36.01 7.56
N PHE A 10 22.55 36.85 6.54
CA PHE A 10 22.39 36.49 5.14
C PHE A 10 23.30 35.29 4.82
N CYS A 11 22.74 34.08 4.85
CA CYS A 11 23.32 32.97 4.12
C CYS A 11 22.80 33.04 2.67
N ILE A 12 23.49 33.84 1.87
CA ILE A 12 23.50 33.67 0.42
C ILE A 12 24.32 32.41 0.16
N SER A 13 23.68 31.28 -0.12
CA SER A 13 24.38 30.09 -0.60
C SER A 13 23.56 29.27 -1.60
N ALA A 14 23.87 29.52 -2.88
CA ALA A 14 23.98 28.53 -3.96
C ALA A 14 22.82 27.52 -4.18
N ALA A 15 21.60 28.00 -4.44
CA ALA A 15 20.53 27.17 -5.00
C ALA A 15 20.46 27.17 -6.54
N ALA A 16 21.39 27.84 -7.25
CA ALA A 16 21.27 28.10 -8.69
C ALA A 16 22.47 27.60 -9.54
N LEU A 17 23.37 26.77 -9.01
CA LEU A 17 24.64 26.45 -9.69
C LEU A 17 25.02 24.97 -9.74
N ILE A 18 24.05 24.04 -9.68
CA ILE A 18 24.32 22.59 -9.62
C ILE A 18 23.68 21.79 -10.77
N PHE A 19 23.38 22.35 -11.95
CA PHE A 19 22.86 21.50 -13.05
C PHE A 19 23.38 21.79 -14.47
N SER A 20 24.29 22.75 -14.67
CA SER A 20 24.69 23.20 -16.02
C SER A 20 26.00 22.61 -16.59
N THR A 21 26.61 21.60 -15.96
CA THR A 21 27.93 21.08 -16.40
C THR A 21 28.00 19.56 -16.56
N LEU A 22 26.88 18.90 -16.84
CA LEU A 22 26.87 17.45 -17.12
C LEU A 22 26.65 17.16 -18.60
N PRO A 23 27.28 16.10 -19.15
CA PRO A 23 26.80 15.47 -20.38
C PRO A 23 25.33 15.04 -20.20
N ALA A 24 24.63 14.79 -21.31
CA ALA A 24 23.21 14.46 -21.33
C ALA A 24 22.91 13.12 -20.62
N GLU A 25 22.79 13.14 -19.30
CA GLU A 25 22.74 11.91 -18.49
C GLU A 25 21.68 11.98 -17.38
N LEU A 26 21.03 10.82 -17.20
CA LEU A 26 19.78 10.57 -16.48
C LEU A 26 19.90 10.81 -14.97
N ILE A 27 19.07 11.73 -14.43
CA ILE A 27 18.97 11.94 -12.98
C ILE A 27 17.75 11.20 -12.41
N ILE A 28 17.97 10.07 -11.73
CA ILE A 28 16.94 9.29 -11.01
C ILE A 28 16.93 9.66 -9.52
N SER A 29 15.81 10.16 -9.03
CA SER A 29 15.55 10.33 -7.60
C SER A 29 14.05 10.22 -7.33
N HIS A 30 13.67 9.75 -6.13
CA HIS A 30 12.27 9.67 -5.72
C HIS A 30 12.07 10.56 -4.49
N LYS A 31 11.12 11.49 -4.63
CA LYS A 31 10.67 12.50 -3.65
C LYS A 31 11.74 13.48 -3.18
N TYR A 32 11.67 14.70 -3.74
CA TYR A 32 12.22 15.90 -3.13
C TYR A 32 11.09 16.90 -2.91
N GLU A 33 11.14 17.65 -1.81
CA GLU A 33 10.55 18.98 -1.78
C GLU A 33 11.42 19.87 -2.67
N VAL A 34 10.88 20.25 -3.82
CA VAL A 34 11.58 21.20 -4.70
C VAL A 34 11.23 22.60 -4.21
N PHE A 35 12.15 23.21 -3.46
CA PHE A 35 12.03 24.61 -3.06
C PHE A 35 12.30 25.51 -4.28
N VAL A 36 11.23 25.88 -4.98
CA VAL A 36 11.30 26.88 -6.05
C VAL A 36 11.24 28.26 -5.41
N SER A 37 12.27 29.08 -5.63
CA SER A 37 12.31 30.45 -5.12
C SER A 37 11.08 31.23 -5.59
N GLY A 38 10.25 31.70 -4.65
CA GLY A 38 9.19 32.68 -4.92
C GLY A 38 7.79 32.14 -5.18
N GLN A 39 7.53 30.82 -5.10
CA GLN A 39 6.15 30.29 -5.07
C GLN A 39 5.98 29.19 -4.03
N GLN A 40 5.06 29.40 -3.08
CA GLN A 40 4.55 28.39 -2.17
C GLN A 40 3.59 27.47 -2.93
N GLN A 41 4.11 26.51 -3.72
CA GLN A 41 3.30 25.40 -4.23
C GLN A 41 3.77 24.13 -3.55
N ASN A 42 2.83 23.40 -2.92
CA ASN A 42 3.04 22.06 -2.36
C ASN A 42 3.29 21.07 -3.53
N PHE A 43 4.47 21.14 -4.15
CA PHE A 43 4.87 20.31 -5.28
C PHE A 43 5.44 18.99 -4.77
N LEU A 44 4.67 17.91 -4.87
CA LEU A 44 5.12 16.57 -4.49
C LEU A 44 5.70 15.84 -5.70
N CYS A 45 7.01 15.95 -5.91
CA CYS A 45 7.68 15.31 -7.04
C CYS A 45 7.65 13.77 -6.91
N SER A 46 7.06 13.08 -7.91
CA SER A 46 7.13 11.62 -8.02
C SER A 46 8.41 11.16 -8.70
N LYS A 47 8.76 11.84 -9.80
CA LYS A 47 9.80 11.41 -10.72
C LYS A 47 10.50 12.62 -11.33
N ILE A 48 11.80 12.52 -11.50
CA ILE A 48 12.60 13.41 -12.33
C ILE A 48 13.23 12.55 -13.41
N LYS A 49 13.16 12.99 -14.67
CA LYS A 49 13.86 12.37 -15.80
C LYS A 49 14.46 13.43 -16.70
N ARG A 50 15.73 13.25 -17.04
CA ARG A 50 16.42 14.05 -18.07
C ARG A 50 16.26 13.37 -19.42
N ILE A 51 15.69 14.08 -20.38
CA ILE A 51 15.34 13.53 -21.70
C ILE A 51 15.75 14.54 -22.76
N ALA A 52 16.64 14.15 -23.67
CA ALA A 52 17.22 15.02 -24.68
C ALA A 52 17.80 16.34 -24.10
N GLY A 53 18.40 16.28 -22.90
CA GLY A 53 18.99 17.43 -22.21
C GLY A 53 17.99 18.32 -21.45
N ILE A 54 16.70 17.98 -21.44
CA ILE A 54 15.65 18.70 -20.71
C ILE A 54 15.25 17.90 -19.46
N ASP A 55 15.17 18.58 -18.33
CA ASP A 55 14.68 17.99 -17.08
C ASP A 55 13.16 18.09 -17.00
N TYR A 56 12.51 16.93 -16.92
CA TYR A 56 11.08 16.81 -16.70
C TYR A 56 10.81 16.31 -15.28
N LEU A 57 9.78 16.86 -14.67
CA LEU A 57 9.32 16.50 -13.34
C LEU A 57 7.86 16.07 -13.41
N ALA A 58 7.60 14.82 -13.01
CA ALA A 58 6.27 14.38 -12.66
C ALA A 58 5.98 14.76 -11.21
N SER A 59 4.73 15.09 -10.93
CA SER A 59 4.25 15.22 -9.57
C SER A 59 3.06 14.32 -9.28
N TRP A 60 2.86 14.09 -7.99
CA TRP A 60 1.71 13.37 -7.46
C TRP A 60 0.41 14.16 -7.60
N ASN A 61 0.47 15.48 -7.48
CA ASN A 61 -0.68 16.32 -7.15
C ASN A 61 -0.75 17.63 -7.95
N SER A 62 0.08 17.81 -8.99
CA SER A 62 0.13 19.10 -9.68
C SER A 62 0.42 19.05 -11.19
N GLY A 63 0.68 17.86 -11.76
CA GLY A 63 0.94 17.65 -13.19
C GLY A 63 2.42 17.46 -13.55
N ILE A 64 2.77 17.81 -14.79
CA ILE A 64 4.12 17.66 -15.39
C ILE A 64 4.77 19.03 -15.58
N TYR A 65 6.05 19.12 -15.23
CA TYR A 65 6.83 20.35 -15.25
C TYR A 65 8.18 20.17 -15.95
N THR A 66 8.76 21.27 -16.39
CA THR A 66 10.14 21.37 -16.89
C THR A 66 10.85 22.56 -16.27
N PHE A 67 12.17 22.62 -16.39
CA PHE A 67 12.94 23.80 -16.04
C PHE A 67 13.24 24.65 -17.29
N GLU A 68 12.75 25.88 -17.30
CA GLU A 68 13.15 26.91 -18.28
C GLU A 68 13.87 28.04 -17.55
N LYS A 69 15.15 28.28 -17.86
CA LYS A 69 15.97 29.34 -17.23
C LYS A 69 15.95 29.28 -15.69
N ASN A 70 16.05 28.08 -15.11
CA ASN A 70 15.97 27.81 -13.68
C ASN A 70 14.60 28.12 -13.03
N ILE A 71 13.55 28.29 -13.83
CA ILE A 71 12.17 28.45 -13.34
C ILE A 71 11.40 27.18 -13.67
N LEU A 72 10.70 26.66 -12.67
CA LEU A 72 9.81 25.52 -12.86
C LEU A 72 8.59 25.98 -13.68
N LYS A 73 8.47 25.46 -14.89
CA LYS A 73 7.35 25.74 -15.80
C LYS A 73 6.45 24.53 -15.89
N LYS A 74 5.17 24.73 -15.62
CA LYS A 74 4.16 23.69 -15.81
C LYS A 74 3.95 23.46 -17.30
N ILE A 75 4.18 22.23 -17.75
CA ILE A 75 3.95 21.83 -19.13
C ILE A 75 2.47 21.51 -19.32
N HIS A 76 1.88 20.78 -18.38
CA HIS A 76 0.47 20.40 -18.47
C HIS A 76 -0.16 20.11 -17.11
N THR A 77 -1.44 20.43 -17.01
CA THR A 77 -2.38 19.96 -15.98
C THR A 77 -2.74 18.50 -16.30
N ALA A 78 -2.00 17.50 -15.80
CA ALA A 78 -2.20 16.13 -16.27
C ALA A 78 -3.59 15.55 -15.91
N TYR A 79 -4.32 15.14 -16.94
CA TYR A 79 -5.48 14.26 -16.90
C TYR A 79 -4.99 12.79 -16.81
N PRO A 80 -5.72 11.85 -16.19
CA PRO A 80 -7.07 11.98 -15.66
C PRO A 80 -7.10 12.53 -14.23
N VAL A 81 -8.18 13.23 -13.91
CA VAL A 81 -8.47 13.74 -12.58
C VAL A 81 -8.78 12.53 -11.66
N ASN A 82 -8.21 12.50 -10.46
CA ASN A 82 -8.67 11.67 -9.36
C ASN A 82 -10.08 12.18 -9.01
N PRO A 83 -11.12 11.39 -9.29
CA PRO A 83 -12.49 11.88 -9.18
C PRO A 83 -12.92 12.12 -7.73
N VAL A 84 -12.14 11.63 -6.76
CA VAL A 84 -12.34 11.86 -5.33
C VAL A 84 -12.08 13.31 -4.95
N PHE A 85 -10.96 13.87 -5.43
CA PHE A 85 -10.48 15.17 -5.00
C PHE A 85 -10.68 16.26 -6.06
N SER A 86 -11.10 15.89 -7.27
CA SER A 86 -10.99 16.76 -8.44
C SER A 86 -9.55 17.26 -8.67
N GLU A 87 -8.56 16.50 -8.17
CA GLU A 87 -7.12 16.76 -8.27
C GLU A 87 -6.45 15.72 -9.18
N TYR A 88 -5.15 15.86 -9.43
CA TYR A 88 -4.40 15.05 -10.39
C TYR A 88 -4.33 13.57 -9.98
N ARG A 89 -4.48 12.63 -10.94
CA ARG A 89 -4.01 11.26 -10.70
C ARG A 89 -2.50 11.26 -10.59
N ARG A 90 -1.99 10.50 -9.62
CA ARG A 90 -0.56 10.35 -9.34
C ARG A 90 0.17 9.88 -10.61
N ILE A 91 1.00 10.75 -11.18
CA ILE A 91 1.90 10.40 -12.28
C ILE A 91 3.10 9.69 -11.65
N ILE A 92 3.37 8.47 -12.07
CA ILE A 92 4.43 7.64 -11.51
C ILE A 92 5.70 7.62 -12.37
N ASP A 93 5.55 7.87 -13.67
CA ASP A 93 6.68 7.94 -14.58
C ASP A 93 6.33 8.71 -15.86
N LEU A 94 7.34 9.20 -16.58
CA LEU A 94 7.19 9.91 -17.85
C LEU A 94 8.31 9.55 -18.85
N TYR A 95 8.08 9.88 -20.12
CA TYR A 95 9.08 9.93 -21.19
C TYR A 95 8.69 11.06 -22.15
N ALA A 96 9.67 11.69 -22.80
CA ALA A 96 9.41 12.74 -23.78
C ALA A 96 10.23 12.49 -25.05
N ASP A 97 9.66 12.84 -26.19
CA ASP A 97 10.39 13.02 -27.44
C ASP A 97 10.14 14.43 -27.98
N ASN A 98 10.72 14.74 -29.15
CA ASN A 98 10.61 16.06 -29.76
C ASN A 98 9.17 16.51 -30.08
N SER A 99 8.20 15.58 -30.06
CA SER A 99 6.81 15.81 -30.48
C SER A 99 5.77 15.48 -29.40
N SER A 100 6.12 14.66 -28.41
CA SER A 100 5.17 14.04 -27.50
C SER A 100 5.74 13.85 -26.09
N ILE A 101 4.86 13.89 -25.09
CA ILE A 101 5.17 13.45 -23.72
C ILE A 101 4.28 12.26 -23.39
N TYR A 102 4.88 11.13 -23.05
CA TYR A 102 4.21 9.94 -22.55
C TYR A 102 4.30 9.94 -21.03
N PHE A 103 3.22 9.59 -20.35
CA PHE A 103 3.25 9.47 -18.91
C PHE A 103 2.36 8.33 -18.41
N LEU A 104 2.77 7.77 -17.28
CA LEU A 104 2.06 6.71 -16.60
C LEU A 104 1.40 7.24 -15.34
N THR A 105 0.16 6.81 -15.13
CA THR A 105 -0.41 6.63 -13.80
C THR A 105 -0.24 5.16 -13.41
N LYS A 106 -0.53 4.81 -12.17
CA LYS A 106 -0.41 3.42 -11.71
C LYS A 106 -1.34 2.43 -12.41
N ILE A 107 -2.34 2.92 -13.16
CA ILE A 107 -3.41 2.12 -13.79
C ILE A 107 -3.66 2.47 -15.26
N GLY A 108 -2.90 3.41 -15.82
CA GLY A 108 -3.16 3.92 -17.17
C GLY A 108 -1.93 4.60 -17.76
N ALA A 109 -1.86 4.62 -19.08
CA ALA A 109 -0.85 5.33 -19.86
C ALA A 109 -1.51 6.40 -20.73
N CYS A 110 -0.87 7.56 -20.82
CA CYS A 110 -1.39 8.71 -21.54
C CYS A 110 -0.29 9.34 -22.40
N GLN A 111 -0.70 10.03 -23.45
CA GLN A 111 0.18 10.81 -24.33
C GLN A 111 -0.31 12.25 -24.38
N ILE A 112 0.63 13.18 -24.34
CA ILE A 112 0.45 14.59 -24.66
C ILE A 112 1.09 14.82 -26.02
N LYS A 113 0.29 15.23 -27.01
CA LYS A 113 0.78 15.59 -28.34
C LYS A 113 0.06 16.85 -28.79
N ASN A 114 0.79 17.87 -29.24
CA ASN A 114 0.23 19.18 -29.62
C ASN A 114 -0.70 19.78 -28.53
N ASN A 115 -0.30 19.68 -27.25
CA ASN A 115 -1.09 20.08 -26.08
C ASN A 115 -2.45 19.37 -25.89
N ILE A 116 -2.68 18.25 -26.59
CA ILE A 116 -3.87 17.41 -26.41
C ILE A 116 -3.47 16.15 -25.65
N ILE A 117 -4.18 15.84 -24.57
CA ILE A 117 -4.04 14.58 -23.85
C ILE A 117 -4.96 13.52 -24.46
N SER A 118 -4.41 12.34 -24.71
CA SER A 118 -5.18 11.13 -25.04
C SER A 118 -4.73 9.95 -24.19
N ASN A 119 -5.66 9.03 -23.93
CA ASN A 119 -5.35 7.74 -23.31
C ASN A 119 -4.71 6.83 -24.37
N ILE A 120 -3.69 6.08 -23.96
CA ILE A 120 -3.07 5.04 -24.78
C ILE A 120 -3.88 3.75 -24.53
N PRO A 121 -4.46 3.13 -25.58
CA PRO A 121 -5.17 1.86 -25.43
C PRO A 121 -4.21 0.77 -24.91
N LEU A 122 -4.59 0.09 -23.83
CA LEU A 122 -3.77 -0.94 -23.16
C LEU A 122 -4.18 -2.35 -23.56
N GLN A 123 -4.58 -2.55 -24.83
CA GLN A 123 -4.98 -3.87 -25.32
C GLN A 123 -3.80 -4.85 -25.22
N GLY A 124 -4.07 -6.11 -24.87
CA GLY A 124 -3.04 -7.14 -24.68
C GLY A 124 -2.38 -7.15 -23.29
N ILE A 125 -2.62 -6.13 -22.45
CA ILE A 125 -2.16 -6.12 -21.06
C ILE A 125 -3.19 -6.85 -20.18
N ARG A 126 -2.70 -7.67 -19.25
CA ARG A 126 -3.55 -8.37 -18.28
C ARG A 126 -4.39 -7.37 -17.46
N GLY A 127 -5.69 -7.61 -17.34
CA GLY A 127 -6.57 -6.76 -16.52
C GLY A 127 -6.10 -6.67 -15.06
N GLY A 128 -6.21 -5.48 -14.47
CA GLY A 128 -5.77 -5.20 -13.09
C GLY A 128 -4.27 -4.92 -12.92
N THR A 129 -3.47 -5.02 -14.00
CA THR A 129 -2.04 -4.68 -13.98
C THR A 129 -1.81 -3.27 -13.43
N CYS A 130 -0.87 -3.15 -12.50
CA CYS A 130 -0.36 -1.87 -12.06
C CYS A 130 0.99 -1.58 -12.72
N PHE A 131 1.15 -0.36 -13.22
CA PHE A 131 2.38 0.09 -13.89
C PHE A 131 3.37 0.65 -12.87
N SER A 132 4.65 0.60 -13.21
CA SER A 132 5.76 1.09 -12.36
C SER A 132 6.77 1.94 -13.12
N SER A 133 6.98 1.69 -14.41
CA SER A 133 7.97 2.42 -15.22
C SER A 133 7.61 2.42 -16.70
N LEU A 134 8.12 3.41 -17.45
CA LEU A 134 8.01 3.48 -18.90
C LEU A 134 9.28 4.00 -19.57
N VAL A 135 9.49 3.56 -20.81
CA VAL A 135 10.51 4.11 -21.71
C VAL A 135 10.10 3.90 -23.16
N PHE A 136 10.53 4.78 -24.05
CA PHE A 136 10.38 4.59 -25.49
C PHE A 136 11.70 4.12 -26.09
N PHE A 137 11.72 2.95 -26.71
CA PHE A 137 12.94 2.34 -27.25
C PHE A 137 12.67 1.75 -28.64
N ASN A 138 13.53 2.06 -29.62
CA ASN A 138 13.45 1.56 -31.00
C ASN A 138 12.04 1.66 -31.63
N GLY A 139 11.37 2.80 -31.47
CA GLY A 139 10.05 3.03 -32.07
C GLY A 139 8.86 2.44 -31.29
N SER A 140 9.09 1.80 -30.14
CA SER A 140 8.04 1.19 -29.33
C SER A 140 8.04 1.70 -27.90
N LEU A 141 6.84 1.85 -27.32
CA LEU A 141 6.68 2.10 -25.89
C LEU A 141 6.84 0.80 -25.10
N PHE A 142 7.67 0.82 -24.07
CA PHE A 142 7.84 -0.27 -23.11
C PHE A 142 7.25 0.14 -21.76
N LEU A 143 6.49 -0.77 -21.15
CA LEU A 143 5.82 -0.57 -19.87
C LEU A 143 6.26 -1.63 -18.87
N GLY A 144 6.90 -1.20 -17.79
CA GLY A 144 7.20 -2.03 -16.63
C GLY A 144 6.01 -2.08 -15.67
N THR A 145 5.86 -3.20 -14.99
CA THR A 145 4.74 -3.44 -14.08
C THR A 145 5.20 -3.92 -12.72
N THR A 146 4.28 -3.88 -11.74
CA THR A 146 4.57 -4.28 -10.35
C THR A 146 4.57 -5.78 -10.11
N TYR A 147 4.01 -6.59 -11.03
CA TYR A 147 3.98 -8.06 -10.89
C TYR A 147 3.78 -8.87 -12.18
N ASN A 148 3.55 -8.22 -13.34
CA ASN A 148 3.29 -8.87 -14.64
C ASN A 148 4.46 -8.71 -15.64
N GLY A 149 5.62 -8.26 -15.18
CA GLY A 149 6.83 -8.09 -15.99
C GLY A 149 6.79 -6.82 -16.85
N ILE A 150 7.30 -6.93 -18.07
CA ILE A 150 7.44 -5.84 -19.05
C ILE A 150 6.60 -6.16 -20.29
N TYR A 151 5.89 -5.14 -20.77
CA TYR A 151 5.15 -5.15 -22.02
C TYR A 151 5.78 -4.20 -23.04
N LYS A 152 5.76 -4.58 -24.32
CA LYS A 152 6.17 -3.76 -25.46
C LYS A 152 4.96 -3.47 -26.35
N GLN A 153 4.82 -2.23 -26.79
CA GLN A 153 3.81 -1.83 -27.76
C GLN A 153 4.10 -2.45 -29.14
N ASP A 154 3.08 -3.09 -29.70
CA ASP A 154 3.07 -3.67 -31.04
C ASP A 154 1.77 -3.27 -31.76
N GLY A 155 1.87 -2.26 -32.63
CA GLY A 155 0.70 -1.60 -33.22
C GLY A 155 -0.22 -0.96 -32.16
N THR A 156 -1.48 -1.40 -32.13
CA THR A 156 -2.48 -0.98 -31.13
C THR A 156 -2.52 -1.88 -29.89
N ASN A 157 -1.69 -2.93 -29.87
CA ASN A 157 -1.64 -3.94 -28.82
C ASN A 157 -0.34 -3.83 -28.00
N PHE A 158 -0.29 -4.54 -26.88
CA PHE A 158 0.90 -4.76 -26.08
C PHE A 158 1.18 -6.26 -25.97
N ILE A 159 2.44 -6.65 -26.15
CA ILE A 159 2.91 -8.02 -26.00
C ILE A 159 3.87 -8.14 -24.83
N SER A 160 3.85 -9.26 -24.11
CA SER A 160 4.79 -9.49 -23.02
C SER A 160 6.18 -9.77 -23.57
N VAL A 161 7.19 -9.05 -23.08
CA VAL A 161 8.60 -9.22 -23.43
C VAL A 161 9.43 -9.49 -22.18
N SER A 162 8.93 -10.34 -21.28
CA SER A 162 9.50 -10.56 -19.95
C SER A 162 10.43 -11.78 -19.86
N ALA A 163 10.71 -12.43 -20.98
CA ALA A 163 11.56 -13.62 -21.00
C ALA A 163 12.96 -13.31 -20.44
N GLY A 164 13.47 -14.18 -19.56
CA GLY A 164 14.75 -13.97 -18.87
C GLY A 164 14.66 -13.18 -17.56
N LEU A 165 13.53 -12.53 -17.27
CA LEU A 165 13.36 -11.82 -16.00
C LEU A 165 13.05 -12.77 -14.82
N PRO A 166 13.42 -12.36 -13.59
CA PRO A 166 13.04 -13.01 -12.35
C PRO A 166 11.55 -13.30 -12.23
N ARG A 167 11.20 -14.57 -12.06
CA ARG A 167 9.85 -15.01 -11.69
C ARG A 167 9.86 -15.60 -10.28
N GLU A 168 8.90 -15.19 -9.47
CA GLU A 168 8.60 -15.68 -8.14
C GLU A 168 7.45 -16.69 -8.27
N LYS A 169 7.73 -17.95 -7.93
CA LYS A 169 6.71 -18.98 -7.85
C LYS A 169 5.81 -18.70 -6.67
N TYR A 170 4.51 -18.50 -6.90
CA TYR A 170 3.52 -18.29 -5.85
C TYR A 170 2.72 -19.55 -5.54
N SER A 171 2.36 -20.31 -6.56
CA SER A 171 1.70 -21.61 -6.39
C SER A 171 2.24 -22.59 -7.42
N TRP A 172 1.62 -23.77 -7.53
CA TRP A 172 1.96 -24.73 -8.58
C TRP A 172 1.84 -24.14 -9.99
N ASN A 173 0.81 -23.29 -10.21
CA ASN A 173 0.47 -22.76 -11.53
C ASN A 173 0.61 -21.23 -11.63
N GLU A 174 0.82 -20.53 -10.52
CA GLU A 174 0.90 -19.05 -10.49
C GLU A 174 2.33 -18.57 -10.22
N TYR A 175 2.74 -17.59 -11.01
CA TYR A 175 4.05 -16.94 -10.94
C TYR A 175 3.89 -15.44 -11.15
N PHE A 176 4.67 -14.65 -10.41
CA PHE A 176 4.74 -13.21 -10.57
C PHE A 176 6.15 -12.81 -10.98
N TYR A 177 6.28 -11.75 -11.77
CA TYR A 177 7.59 -11.15 -11.99
C TYR A 177 7.96 -10.28 -10.79
N ASP A 178 9.26 -10.15 -10.53
CA ASP A 178 9.76 -9.07 -9.67
C ASP A 178 9.31 -7.71 -10.24
N GLU A 179 9.08 -6.74 -9.37
CA GLU A 179 8.59 -5.42 -9.77
C GLU A 179 9.63 -4.71 -10.64
N ILE A 180 9.21 -4.17 -11.77
CA ILE A 180 10.08 -3.45 -12.69
C ILE A 180 10.23 -2.01 -12.18
N ARG A 181 11.24 -1.79 -11.33
CA ARG A 181 11.49 -0.51 -10.68
C ARG A 181 11.76 0.60 -11.70
N GLU A 182 12.58 0.32 -12.70
CA GLU A 182 12.98 1.30 -13.71
C GLU A 182 13.20 0.63 -15.07
N LEU A 183 12.83 1.36 -16.13
CA LEU A 183 13.25 1.11 -17.50
C LEU A 183 14.02 2.32 -18.00
N PHE A 184 15.18 2.09 -18.59
CA PHE A 184 16.01 3.18 -19.08
C PHE A 184 16.91 2.77 -20.23
N ILE A 185 17.39 3.76 -20.98
CA ILE A 185 18.30 3.57 -22.10
C ILE A 185 19.68 4.07 -21.71
N MET A 186 20.69 3.29 -22.03
CA MET A 186 22.10 3.60 -21.79
C MET A 186 22.91 3.12 -23.00
N ASP A 187 23.70 4.01 -23.59
CA ASP A 187 24.51 3.72 -24.80
C ASP A 187 23.72 3.06 -25.94
N GLY A 188 22.48 3.53 -26.17
CA GLY A 188 21.60 2.99 -27.21
C GLY A 188 21.03 1.60 -26.91
N ARG A 189 21.21 1.07 -25.70
CA ARG A 189 20.73 -0.24 -25.25
C ARG A 189 19.68 -0.06 -24.16
N LEU A 190 18.71 -0.98 -24.09
CA LEU A 190 17.61 -0.93 -23.15
C LEU A 190 17.92 -1.80 -21.92
N PHE A 191 17.67 -1.23 -20.74
CA PHE A 191 17.89 -1.89 -19.47
C PHE A 191 16.68 -1.82 -18.55
N CYS A 192 16.61 -2.77 -17.61
CA CYS A 192 15.67 -2.72 -16.50
C CYS A 192 16.35 -3.01 -15.17
N LEU A 193 15.86 -2.36 -14.12
CA LEU A 193 16.20 -2.64 -12.73
C LEU A 193 14.98 -3.25 -12.03
N THR A 194 15.16 -4.40 -11.38
CA THR A 194 14.09 -4.99 -10.56
C THR A 194 14.11 -4.45 -9.14
N ASP A 195 12.95 -4.36 -8.49
CA ASP A 195 12.85 -3.74 -7.17
C ASP A 195 13.30 -4.68 -6.06
N TYR A 196 12.80 -5.90 -5.96
CA TYR A 196 13.06 -6.70 -4.76
C TYR A 196 14.43 -7.37 -4.79
N ARG A 197 14.80 -7.96 -5.93
CA ARG A 197 16.10 -8.63 -6.08
C ARG A 197 17.23 -7.66 -6.38
N LYS A 198 16.91 -6.41 -6.76
CA LYS A 198 17.88 -5.37 -7.14
C LYS A 198 18.83 -5.84 -8.25
N ILE A 199 18.30 -6.61 -9.18
CA ILE A 199 19.09 -7.17 -10.28
C ILE A 199 18.93 -6.26 -11.50
N PHE A 200 20.03 -6.07 -12.21
CA PHE A 200 20.11 -5.28 -13.41
C PHE A 200 20.10 -6.18 -14.64
N PHE A 201 19.27 -5.85 -15.63
CA PHE A 201 19.13 -6.63 -16.87
C PHE A 201 19.27 -5.76 -18.10
N GLU A 202 19.88 -6.33 -19.14
CA GLU A 202 19.94 -5.80 -20.49
C GLU A 202 18.94 -6.54 -21.39
N TYR A 203 18.26 -5.79 -22.26
CA TYR A 203 17.32 -6.34 -23.24
C TYR A 203 18.00 -6.61 -24.58
N HIS A 204 17.88 -7.85 -25.05
CA HIS A 204 18.34 -8.30 -26.35
C HIS A 204 17.16 -8.32 -27.33
N ALA A 205 17.12 -7.34 -28.22
CA ALA A 205 15.99 -7.16 -29.14
C ALA A 205 15.85 -8.32 -30.15
N GLU A 206 16.95 -8.98 -30.50
CA GLU A 206 17.02 -10.06 -31.49
C GLU A 206 16.16 -11.28 -31.11
N ASN A 207 16.07 -11.58 -29.81
CA ASN A 207 15.34 -12.72 -29.27
C ASN A 207 14.28 -12.33 -28.23
N SER A 208 14.05 -11.04 -28.03
CA SER A 208 13.13 -10.49 -27.01
C SER A 208 13.39 -11.04 -25.61
N HIS A 209 14.66 -11.10 -25.22
CA HIS A 209 15.11 -11.73 -23.97
C HIS A 209 15.91 -10.77 -23.10
N TRP A 210 15.76 -10.89 -21.78
CA TRP A 210 16.53 -10.15 -20.78
C TRP A 210 17.64 -11.02 -20.22
N THR A 211 18.86 -10.48 -20.13
CA THR A 211 19.96 -11.16 -19.44
C THR A 211 20.46 -10.32 -18.30
N GLU A 212 20.78 -10.96 -17.18
CA GLU A 212 21.44 -10.29 -16.06
C GLU A 212 22.73 -9.63 -16.56
N PHE A 213 22.81 -8.31 -16.42
CA PHE A 213 23.97 -7.56 -16.86
C PHE A 213 25.08 -7.68 -15.81
N LYS A 214 26.20 -8.30 -16.20
CA LYS A 214 27.39 -8.47 -15.37
C LYS A 214 28.57 -7.86 -16.12
N GLU A 215 28.98 -6.66 -15.76
CA GLU A 215 30.18 -6.06 -16.37
C GLU A 215 31.44 -6.71 -15.79
N ALA A 216 32.34 -7.16 -16.66
CA ALA A 216 33.65 -7.69 -16.27
C ALA A 216 34.65 -6.54 -16.12
N GLY A 217 35.26 -6.39 -14.92
CA GLY A 217 36.53 -5.67 -14.77
C GLY A 217 36.51 -4.19 -14.34
N GLN A 218 35.36 -3.54 -14.16
CA GLN A 218 35.27 -2.20 -13.51
C GLN A 218 34.12 -2.06 -12.51
N ALA A 219 33.58 -3.18 -12.02
CA ALA A 219 32.79 -3.18 -10.81
C ALA A 219 33.73 -3.08 -9.60
N ASP A 220 34.25 -1.88 -9.31
CA ASP A 220 34.88 -1.62 -8.03
C ASP A 220 33.80 -1.80 -6.95
N ARG A 221 33.82 -2.95 -6.27
CA ARG A 221 33.10 -3.16 -5.02
C ARG A 221 33.73 -2.27 -3.95
N LEU A 222 33.41 -0.99 -3.92
CA LEU A 222 33.95 -0.06 -2.93
C LEU A 222 32.86 0.90 -2.43
N PHE A 223 32.25 0.53 -1.29
CA PHE A 223 32.40 1.18 0.02
C PHE A 223 31.23 0.79 0.94
N CYS A 224 31.54 0.17 2.07
CA CYS A 224 30.66 0.07 3.23
C CYS A 224 30.60 1.44 3.92
N PHE A 225 29.41 2.00 4.11
CA PHE A 225 29.17 2.94 5.20
C PHE A 225 28.65 2.12 6.38
N ASN A 226 29.33 2.16 7.53
CA ASN A 226 28.95 1.45 8.76
C ASN A 226 28.72 -0.09 8.62
N GLY A 227 29.51 -0.78 7.80
CA GLY A 227 29.45 -2.24 7.70
C GLY A 227 28.28 -2.81 6.87
N GLN A 228 27.57 -1.98 6.11
CA GLN A 228 26.48 -2.41 5.21
C GLN A 228 26.95 -2.53 3.75
N ALA A 229 26.61 -3.63 3.08
CA ALA A 229 26.93 -3.82 1.66
C ALA A 229 26.00 -2.96 0.78
N ALA A 230 26.58 -2.13 -0.08
CA ALA A 230 25.89 -1.46 -1.17
C ALA A 230 26.44 -1.94 -2.52
N CYS A 231 25.57 -2.22 -3.50
CA CYS A 231 25.95 -2.37 -4.90
C CYS A 231 25.94 -0.98 -5.54
N VAL A 232 27.12 -0.48 -5.88
CA VAL A 232 27.26 0.74 -6.68
C VAL A 232 27.68 0.32 -8.09
N PHE A 233 26.85 0.59 -9.08
CA PHE A 233 27.25 0.45 -10.49
C PHE A 233 27.83 1.78 -10.93
N ARG A 234 29.10 1.75 -11.32
CA ARG A 234 29.82 2.89 -11.87
C ARG A 234 30.23 2.55 -13.29
N SER A 235 29.78 3.35 -14.25
CA SER A 235 30.42 3.44 -15.56
C SER A 235 31.19 4.77 -15.65
N ASN A 236 31.85 5.03 -16.77
CA ASN A 236 32.48 6.34 -17.04
C ASN A 236 31.48 7.52 -17.08
N ALA A 237 30.17 7.25 -17.07
CA ALA A 237 29.08 8.19 -17.27
C ALA A 237 28.03 8.20 -16.14
N PHE A 238 27.87 7.14 -15.35
CA PHE A 238 26.80 7.08 -14.33
C PHE A 238 27.24 6.42 -13.02
N MET A 239 26.60 6.82 -11.92
CA MET A 239 26.64 6.10 -10.64
C MET A 239 25.22 5.72 -10.21
N LEU A 240 24.98 4.43 -10.01
CA LEU A 240 23.75 3.88 -9.44
C LEU A 240 24.10 3.21 -8.11
N SER A 241 23.63 3.76 -6.98
CA SER A 241 23.84 3.17 -5.65
C SER A 241 22.61 2.37 -5.20
N VAL A 242 22.86 1.18 -4.66
CA VAL A 242 21.87 0.26 -4.09
C VAL A 242 22.38 -0.22 -2.73
N SER A 243 21.95 0.37 -1.62
CA SER A 243 22.39 -0.03 -0.26
C SER A 243 21.44 -1.06 0.40
N GLY A 244 21.99 -2.02 1.16
CA GLY A 244 21.22 -2.67 2.24
C GLY A 244 21.82 -3.93 2.87
N LYS A 245 22.06 -3.91 4.19
CA LYS A 245 21.89 -5.05 5.12
C LYS A 245 21.46 -4.54 6.51
N THR A 246 20.39 -5.14 7.07
CA THR A 246 19.81 -5.04 8.45
C THR A 246 18.97 -3.80 8.84
N PRO A 247 18.00 -3.95 9.79
CA PRO A 247 16.75 -3.18 9.86
C PRO A 247 16.94 -1.80 10.52
N LEU A 248 17.22 -0.79 9.70
CA LEU A 248 16.91 0.60 10.00
C LEU A 248 16.29 1.24 8.74
N PRO A 249 15.35 2.18 8.89
CA PRO A 249 14.29 2.39 7.92
C PRO A 249 14.70 3.45 6.89
N VAL A 250 15.52 3.11 5.90
CA VAL A 250 15.94 4.09 4.88
C VAL A 250 15.94 3.44 3.49
N TYR A 251 14.93 3.77 2.68
CA TYR A 251 14.92 3.51 1.25
C TYR A 251 15.00 4.85 0.51
N SER A 252 16.15 5.18 -0.05
CA SER A 252 16.28 6.19 -1.09
C SER A 252 17.24 5.69 -2.17
N GLY A 253 16.72 5.52 -3.39
CA GLY A 253 17.58 5.52 -4.57
C GLY A 253 17.93 6.99 -4.82
N GLY A 254 19.11 7.40 -4.38
CA GLY A 254 19.66 8.73 -4.61
C GLY A 254 20.84 8.66 -5.58
N LEU A 255 20.87 9.57 -6.54
CA LEU A 255 22.12 9.97 -7.19
C LEU A 255 22.93 10.82 -6.24
N LEU A 256 24.21 10.48 -6.08
CA LEU A 256 25.18 11.26 -5.33
C LEU A 256 26.16 11.85 -6.34
N LYS A 257 26.18 13.19 -6.45
CA LYS A 257 27.17 13.88 -7.28
C LYS A 257 28.31 14.35 -6.38
N ILE A 258 29.50 13.79 -6.57
CA ILE A 258 30.72 14.23 -5.90
C ILE A 258 31.31 15.38 -6.73
N ASN A 259 31.28 16.58 -6.15
CA ASN A 259 32.27 17.63 -6.39
C ASN A 259 32.33 18.52 -5.13
N GLY A 260 33.12 18.07 -4.15
CA GLY A 260 33.69 18.92 -3.12
C GLY A 260 32.80 19.47 -2.00
N ASN A 261 31.47 19.44 -2.09
CA ASN A 261 30.60 19.84 -0.98
C ASN A 261 29.54 18.77 -0.70
N SER A 262 29.67 18.14 0.46
CA SER A 262 28.70 17.21 1.04
C SER A 262 27.39 17.96 1.33
N VAL A 263 26.35 17.69 0.55
CA VAL A 263 24.98 18.00 0.96
C VAL A 263 24.49 16.81 1.76
N ASN A 264 24.45 17.00 3.09
CA ASN A 264 23.75 16.10 3.97
C ASN A 264 22.26 16.14 3.56
N PRO A 265 21.61 15.02 3.18
CA PRO A 265 20.16 15.00 3.12
C PRO A 265 19.70 15.10 4.58
N GLY A 266 19.64 16.32 5.09
CA GLY A 266 18.99 16.62 6.35
C GLY A 266 17.61 15.99 6.30
N TYR A 267 17.23 15.36 7.40
CA TYR A 267 15.90 14.82 7.62
C TYR A 267 14.86 15.80 7.10
N ALA A 268 14.34 15.53 5.90
CA ALA A 268 13.13 16.18 5.45
C ALA A 268 12.04 15.54 6.32
N GLU A 269 11.64 16.26 7.36
CA GLU A 269 10.32 16.07 7.94
C GLU A 269 9.36 16.12 6.77
N ASN A 270 8.88 14.95 6.34
CA ASN A 270 8.01 14.87 5.19
C ASN A 270 6.71 15.62 5.55
N TYR A 271 6.57 16.85 5.09
CA TYR A 271 5.33 17.60 5.16
C TYR A 271 4.35 16.94 4.20
N PHE A 272 3.52 16.03 4.73
CA PHE A 272 2.47 15.38 3.96
C PHE A 272 1.17 16.18 4.11
N PRO A 273 0.69 16.87 3.06
CA PRO A 273 -0.39 17.85 3.16
C PRO A 273 -1.78 17.24 3.39
N PHE A 274 -1.92 15.92 3.46
CA PHE A 274 -3.23 15.25 3.52
C PHE A 274 -3.69 14.83 4.91
N LYS A 275 -2.81 14.86 5.93
CA LYS A 275 -3.24 14.75 7.33
C LYS A 275 -3.63 16.15 7.85
N THR A 276 -4.65 16.75 7.24
CA THR A 276 -5.25 17.98 7.77
C THR A 276 -6.17 17.61 8.93
N GLY A 277 -5.69 17.77 10.17
CA GLY A 277 -6.56 17.69 11.35
C GLY A 277 -5.83 17.39 12.64
N SER A 278 -6.34 17.96 13.73
CA SER A 278 -5.93 17.80 15.15
C SER A 278 -6.17 16.39 15.72
N LYS A 279 -6.28 15.37 14.87
CA LYS A 279 -6.56 13.99 15.25
C LYS A 279 -5.34 13.42 16.01
N PRO A 280 -5.55 12.69 17.13
CA PRO A 280 -4.47 11.92 17.72
C PRO A 280 -4.07 10.83 16.73
N LEU A 281 -2.89 10.99 16.12
CA LEU A 281 -2.26 9.91 15.37
C LEU A 281 -1.92 8.79 16.34
N LEU A 282 -1.99 7.54 15.89
CA LEU A 282 -1.27 6.48 16.61
C LEU A 282 0.18 6.96 16.76
N PRO A 283 0.75 6.96 17.98
CA PRO A 283 2.19 7.08 18.11
C PRO A 283 2.80 6.07 17.15
N VAL A 284 3.79 6.47 16.35
CA VAL A 284 4.53 5.55 15.45
C VAL A 284 5.09 4.33 16.21
N PHE A 285 5.12 4.41 17.53
CA PHE A 285 5.59 3.41 18.48
C PHE A 285 4.49 2.64 19.22
N TYR A 286 3.20 2.83 18.93
CA TYR A 286 2.14 2.09 19.63
C TYR A 286 2.09 0.63 19.15
N ASP A 287 2.78 -0.24 19.89
CA ASP A 287 2.93 -1.67 19.63
C ASP A 287 1.70 -2.46 20.14
N ALA A 288 0.63 -2.42 19.35
CA ALA A 288 -0.60 -3.15 19.62
C ALA A 288 -0.42 -4.65 19.32
N ARG A 289 -0.39 -5.46 20.37
CA ARG A 289 -0.19 -6.92 20.32
C ARG A 289 -1.41 -7.58 20.93
N GLY A 290 -2.17 -8.31 20.12
CA GLY A 290 -3.52 -8.67 20.52
C GLY A 290 -4.13 -9.87 19.84
N VAL A 291 -5.42 -10.05 20.10
CA VAL A 291 -6.23 -11.13 19.55
C VAL A 291 -7.57 -10.62 19.03
N PHE A 292 -8.11 -11.32 18.04
CA PHE A 292 -9.47 -11.09 17.55
C PHE A 292 -10.53 -11.77 18.43
N ILE A 293 -11.62 -11.07 18.71
CA ILE A 293 -12.72 -11.54 19.55
C ILE A 293 -13.98 -11.71 18.70
N ASN A 294 -14.45 -12.95 18.65
CA ASN A 294 -15.73 -13.32 18.07
C ASN A 294 -16.72 -13.60 19.21
N LEU A 295 -17.60 -12.63 19.47
CA LEU A 295 -18.55 -12.71 20.60
C LEU A 295 -19.63 -13.78 20.42
N ASP A 296 -19.90 -14.22 19.19
CA ASP A 296 -20.87 -15.29 18.91
C ASP A 296 -20.37 -16.65 19.41
N TYR A 297 -19.07 -16.91 19.26
CA TYR A 297 -18.46 -18.22 19.53
C TYR A 297 -17.61 -18.29 20.79
N ILE A 298 -17.24 -17.17 21.40
CA ILE A 298 -16.40 -17.16 22.60
C ILE A 298 -17.12 -17.81 23.79
N ARG A 299 -16.38 -18.65 24.54
CA ARG A 299 -16.87 -19.33 25.75
C ARG A 299 -16.23 -18.72 27.01
N SER A 300 -16.79 -19.02 28.17
CA SER A 300 -16.29 -18.51 29.45
C SER A 300 -14.83 -18.89 29.73
N GLU A 301 -14.43 -20.11 29.37
CA GLU A 301 -13.05 -20.58 29.47
C GLU A 301 -12.10 -19.81 28.54
N ASP A 302 -12.56 -19.42 27.35
CA ASP A 302 -11.76 -18.65 26.40
C ASP A 302 -11.57 -17.20 26.90
N ILE A 303 -12.60 -16.62 27.55
CA ILE A 303 -12.50 -15.31 28.23
C ILE A 303 -11.43 -15.37 29.33
N ALA A 304 -11.42 -16.41 30.16
CA ALA A 304 -10.43 -16.57 31.23
C ALA A 304 -8.99 -16.65 30.68
N VAL A 305 -8.79 -17.32 29.54
CA VAL A 305 -7.49 -17.34 28.84
C VAL A 305 -7.08 -15.93 28.39
N ILE A 306 -7.99 -15.16 27.80
CA ILE A 306 -7.73 -13.79 27.36
C ILE A 306 -7.42 -12.87 28.56
N GLU A 307 -8.21 -12.96 29.64
CA GLU A 307 -7.94 -12.21 30.88
C GLU A 307 -6.56 -12.53 31.44
N LYS A 308 -6.16 -13.81 31.44
CA LYS A 308 -4.83 -14.23 31.91
C LYS A 308 -3.70 -13.65 31.03
N MET A 309 -3.86 -13.67 29.70
CA MET A 309 -2.88 -13.06 28.79
C MET A 309 -2.78 -11.53 28.97
N LEU A 310 -3.90 -10.85 29.23
CA LEU A 310 -3.92 -9.41 29.55
C LEU A 310 -3.27 -9.12 30.91
N GLN A 311 -3.61 -9.89 31.94
CA GLN A 311 -3.05 -9.77 33.28
C GLN A 311 -1.52 -9.92 33.27
N LYS A 312 -1.01 -10.88 32.50
CA LYS A 312 0.42 -11.13 32.32
C LYS A 312 1.10 -10.17 31.33
N LYS A 313 0.32 -9.29 30.67
CA LYS A 313 0.77 -8.35 29.64
C LYS A 313 1.43 -9.02 28.44
N TYR A 314 1.09 -10.28 28.15
CA TYR A 314 1.49 -10.98 26.93
C TYR A 314 0.80 -10.36 25.70
N ILE A 315 -0.41 -9.85 25.90
CA ILE A 315 -1.13 -9.00 24.95
C ILE A 315 -1.57 -7.71 25.63
N ASN A 316 -1.79 -6.66 24.85
CA ASN A 316 -2.26 -5.35 25.32
C ASN A 316 -3.48 -4.82 24.55
N SER A 317 -3.92 -5.51 23.49
CA SER A 317 -5.02 -5.05 22.65
C SER A 317 -6.01 -6.15 22.29
N LEU A 318 -7.27 -5.75 22.04
CA LEU A 318 -8.34 -6.65 21.61
C LEU A 318 -9.05 -6.05 20.39
N VAL A 319 -9.18 -6.85 19.33
CA VAL A 319 -9.99 -6.50 18.15
C VAL A 319 -11.36 -7.13 18.31
N ILE A 320 -12.42 -6.32 18.33
CA ILE A 320 -13.79 -6.79 18.55
C ILE A 320 -14.69 -6.29 17.42
N ASN A 321 -15.49 -7.17 16.83
CA ASN A 321 -16.51 -6.75 15.88
C ASN A 321 -17.55 -5.86 16.56
N PHE A 322 -17.64 -4.60 16.13
CA PHE A 322 -18.77 -3.73 16.41
C PHE A 322 -19.80 -3.76 15.28
N LYS A 323 -19.32 -4.03 14.05
CA LYS A 323 -20.14 -4.39 12.89
C LYS A 323 -19.60 -5.67 12.24
N ASP A 324 -20.42 -6.72 12.18
CA ASP A 324 -20.06 -8.02 11.60
C ASP A 324 -20.23 -8.08 10.07
N ASP A 325 -19.86 -9.20 9.44
CA ASP A 325 -19.93 -9.39 7.99
C ASP A 325 -21.33 -9.73 7.45
N THR A 326 -22.30 -9.91 8.35
CA THR A 326 -23.72 -9.88 7.99
C THR A 326 -24.29 -8.47 8.02
N GLY A 327 -23.55 -7.50 8.57
CA GLY A 327 -23.92 -6.09 8.67
C GLY A 327 -24.57 -5.69 9.99
N ASN A 328 -24.66 -6.58 10.99
CA ASN A 328 -25.26 -6.20 12.28
C ASN A 328 -24.30 -5.32 13.08
N CYS A 329 -24.82 -4.21 13.60
CA CYS A 329 -24.16 -3.35 14.57
C CYS A 329 -24.54 -3.81 15.97
N ILE A 330 -23.60 -4.40 16.71
CA ILE A 330 -23.89 -5.20 17.91
C ILE A 330 -24.05 -4.40 19.22
N TYR A 331 -23.93 -3.08 19.16
CA TYR A 331 -23.90 -2.17 20.31
C TYR A 331 -25.21 -1.38 20.50
N GLY A 332 -26.26 -1.73 19.77
CA GLY A 332 -27.54 -1.02 19.77
C GLY A 332 -27.41 0.37 19.17
N SER A 333 -27.12 0.45 17.87
CA SER A 333 -27.02 1.73 17.14
C SER A 333 -28.34 2.52 17.19
N ALA A 334 -28.22 3.83 17.40
CA ALA A 334 -29.31 4.78 17.38
C ALA A 334 -29.63 5.31 15.99
N LEU A 335 -28.71 5.14 15.02
CA LEU A 335 -28.79 5.70 13.67
C LEU A 335 -30.06 5.24 12.93
N PRO A 336 -30.86 6.16 12.36
CA PRO A 336 -32.08 5.82 11.63
C PRO A 336 -31.85 4.86 10.45
N SER A 337 -30.74 5.05 9.72
CA SER A 337 -30.37 4.21 8.56
C SER A 337 -30.07 2.76 8.98
N VAL A 338 -29.36 2.56 10.09
CA VAL A 338 -29.02 1.25 10.66
C VAL A 338 -30.27 0.53 11.17
N LYS A 339 -31.17 1.25 11.84
CA LYS A 339 -32.47 0.72 12.28
C LYS A 339 -33.35 0.34 11.07
N ALA A 340 -33.42 1.19 10.05
CA ALA A 340 -34.20 0.93 8.84
C ALA A 340 -33.67 -0.27 8.04
N ALA A 341 -32.36 -0.51 8.05
CA ALA A 341 -31.74 -1.69 7.46
C ALA A 341 -31.93 -2.98 8.29
N GLY A 342 -32.52 -2.89 9.49
CA GLY A 342 -32.66 -4.02 10.41
C GLY A 342 -31.31 -4.51 10.94
N ALA A 343 -30.31 -3.63 10.98
CA ALA A 343 -28.94 -3.93 11.35
C ALA A 343 -28.60 -3.57 12.81
N SER A 344 -29.45 -2.81 13.50
CA SER A 344 -29.21 -2.46 14.91
C SER A 344 -29.55 -3.64 15.82
N MET A 345 -28.55 -4.15 16.54
CA MET A 345 -28.67 -5.27 17.47
C MET A 345 -27.94 -4.92 18.77
N LEU A 346 -28.45 -5.38 19.92
CA LEU A 346 -27.69 -5.35 21.17
C LEU A 346 -27.23 -6.77 21.51
N HIS A 347 -25.96 -7.07 21.24
CA HIS A 347 -25.42 -8.40 21.48
C HIS A 347 -25.25 -8.65 22.98
N SER A 348 -25.89 -9.71 23.48
CA SER A 348 -26.05 -10.00 24.90
C SER A 348 -24.73 -10.11 25.68
N ARG A 349 -23.65 -10.56 25.02
CA ARG A 349 -22.34 -10.70 25.65
C ARG A 349 -21.44 -9.47 25.61
N LEU A 350 -21.76 -8.44 24.82
CA LEU A 350 -20.84 -7.31 24.60
C LEU A 350 -20.51 -6.58 25.91
N SER A 351 -21.54 -6.15 26.65
CA SER A 351 -21.38 -5.44 27.93
C SER A 351 -20.63 -6.29 28.97
N GLY A 352 -21.00 -7.58 29.08
CA GLY A 352 -20.34 -8.51 30.00
C GLY A 352 -18.86 -8.72 29.68
N PHE A 353 -18.53 -8.89 28.40
CA PHE A 353 -17.15 -9.05 27.94
C PHE A 353 -16.30 -7.81 28.22
N LEU A 354 -16.78 -6.62 27.82
CA LEU A 354 -16.07 -5.36 28.05
C LEU A 354 -15.85 -5.12 29.55
N LYS A 355 -16.85 -5.41 30.40
CA LYS A 355 -16.72 -5.31 31.85
C LYS A 355 -15.65 -6.26 32.41
N ALA A 356 -15.57 -7.48 31.90
CA ALA A 356 -14.58 -8.47 32.35
C ALA A 356 -13.13 -8.01 32.06
N VAL A 357 -12.89 -7.43 30.89
CA VAL A 357 -11.53 -7.04 30.47
C VAL A 357 -11.12 -5.63 30.91
N LYS A 358 -12.07 -4.74 31.25
CA LYS A 358 -11.81 -3.32 31.58
C LYS A 358 -10.73 -3.10 32.65
N LYS A 359 -10.67 -3.97 33.68
CA LYS A 359 -9.69 -3.88 34.78
C LYS A 359 -8.23 -3.99 34.32
N TYR A 360 -7.97 -4.55 33.14
CA TYR A 360 -6.62 -4.67 32.59
C TYR A 360 -6.24 -3.49 31.67
N ASN A 361 -7.16 -2.54 31.47
CA ASN A 361 -6.98 -1.37 30.60
C ASN A 361 -6.46 -1.73 29.18
N PRO A 362 -7.07 -2.70 28.47
CA PRO A 362 -6.65 -3.07 27.13
C PRO A 362 -6.94 -1.96 26.12
N TYR A 363 -6.17 -1.95 25.03
CA TYR A 363 -6.45 -1.15 23.86
C TYR A 363 -7.51 -1.81 22.99
N ILE A 364 -8.74 -1.28 22.99
CA ILE A 364 -9.87 -1.86 22.28
C ILE A 364 -9.98 -1.26 20.87
N ILE A 365 -10.04 -2.15 19.89
CA ILE A 365 -10.16 -1.83 18.48
C ILE A 365 -11.54 -2.30 18.03
N ALA A 366 -12.41 -1.35 17.66
CA ALA A 366 -13.73 -1.63 17.12
C ALA A 366 -13.62 -1.93 15.63
N ARG A 367 -13.70 -3.22 15.27
CA ARG A 367 -13.70 -3.68 13.89
C ARG A 367 -15.09 -3.52 13.26
N CYS A 368 -15.13 -2.93 12.08
CA CYS A 368 -16.33 -2.68 11.28
C CYS A 368 -16.15 -3.24 9.88
N VAL A 369 -16.93 -4.24 9.51
CA VAL A 369 -16.97 -4.77 8.15
C VAL A 369 -17.72 -3.79 7.23
N VAL A 370 -17.14 -3.43 6.08
CA VAL A 370 -17.67 -2.37 5.21
C VAL A 370 -18.54 -2.89 4.05
N PHE A 371 -17.95 -3.53 3.04
CA PHE A 371 -18.66 -3.85 1.78
C PHE A 371 -19.22 -5.27 1.70
N LYS A 372 -18.81 -6.18 2.58
CA LYS A 372 -19.48 -7.48 2.79
C LYS A 372 -20.55 -7.28 3.85
N ASP A 373 -21.81 -7.16 3.42
CA ASP A 373 -22.92 -6.72 4.26
C ASP A 373 -24.26 -7.29 3.76
N TYR A 374 -24.78 -8.29 4.47
CA TYR A 374 -26.08 -8.90 4.14
C TYR A 374 -27.26 -7.96 4.39
N ARG A 375 -27.28 -7.23 5.52
CA ARG A 375 -28.37 -6.31 5.88
C ARG A 375 -28.54 -5.24 4.81
N LEU A 376 -27.46 -4.57 4.45
CA LEU A 376 -27.46 -3.50 3.46
C LEU A 376 -27.68 -4.03 2.05
N HIS A 377 -27.18 -5.23 1.74
CA HIS A 377 -27.49 -5.91 0.48
C HIS A 377 -28.99 -6.19 0.33
N LYS A 378 -29.72 -6.55 1.39
CA LYS A 378 -31.18 -6.78 1.33
C LYS A 378 -32.00 -5.50 1.44
N TYR A 379 -31.43 -4.45 2.03
CA TYR A 379 -32.11 -3.19 2.25
C TYR A 379 -32.63 -2.57 0.95
N GLN A 380 -33.85 -2.02 1.02
CA GLN A 380 -34.55 -1.41 -0.13
C GLN A 380 -34.55 -2.32 -1.39
N ASN A 381 -34.80 -3.62 -1.19
CA ASN A 381 -34.91 -4.61 -2.25
C ASN A 381 -33.67 -4.71 -3.15
N GLY A 382 -32.47 -4.76 -2.55
CA GLY A 382 -31.23 -4.94 -3.31
C GLY A 382 -30.71 -3.68 -4.00
N LYS A 383 -31.23 -2.49 -3.63
CA LYS A 383 -30.84 -1.22 -4.25
C LYS A 383 -29.32 -1.01 -4.19
N TRP A 384 -28.71 -1.32 -3.06
CA TRP A 384 -27.29 -1.06 -2.80
C TRP A 384 -26.39 -2.28 -3.04
N ALA A 385 -26.93 -3.41 -3.48
CA ALA A 385 -26.14 -4.59 -3.78
C ALA A 385 -25.23 -4.36 -4.99
N VAL A 386 -24.15 -5.15 -5.10
CA VAL A 386 -23.53 -5.43 -6.42
C VAL A 386 -24.45 -6.31 -7.26
N TRP A 387 -24.42 -6.19 -8.59
CA TRP A 387 -25.37 -6.85 -9.47
C TRP A 387 -24.71 -7.85 -10.40
N ASP A 388 -25.43 -8.91 -10.72
CA ASP A 388 -25.09 -9.87 -11.76
C ASP A 388 -25.58 -9.33 -13.10
N ALA A 389 -24.65 -9.07 -14.04
CA ALA A 389 -24.96 -8.53 -15.35
C ALA A 389 -25.84 -9.45 -16.20
N GLU A 390 -25.64 -10.76 -16.08
CA GLU A 390 -26.31 -11.77 -16.91
C GLU A 390 -27.75 -11.97 -16.44
N ASN A 391 -27.94 -12.04 -15.12
CA ASN A 391 -29.22 -12.37 -14.50
C ASN A 391 -30.03 -11.15 -14.05
N ASN A 392 -29.47 -9.95 -14.16
CA ASN A 392 -30.08 -8.67 -13.75
C ASN A 392 -30.69 -8.73 -12.33
N LYS A 393 -29.92 -9.26 -11.37
CA LYS A 393 -30.33 -9.43 -9.97
C LYS A 393 -29.16 -9.12 -9.03
N PRO A 394 -29.43 -8.83 -7.74
CA PRO A 394 -28.37 -8.74 -6.73
C PRO A 394 -27.48 -9.99 -6.74
N TRP A 395 -26.17 -9.78 -6.90
CA TRP A 395 -25.19 -10.85 -6.96
C TRP A 395 -24.95 -11.43 -5.57
N GLN A 396 -24.93 -12.76 -5.47
CA GLN A 396 -24.71 -13.49 -4.23
C GLN A 396 -23.91 -14.77 -4.52
N VAL A 397 -23.00 -15.14 -3.63
CA VAL A 397 -22.23 -16.39 -3.75
C VAL A 397 -22.73 -17.37 -2.71
N ASN A 398 -23.09 -18.59 -3.16
CA ASN A 398 -23.44 -19.74 -2.32
C ASN A 398 -24.47 -19.45 -1.21
N LYS A 399 -25.30 -18.42 -1.37
CA LYS A 399 -26.26 -17.92 -0.36
C LYS A 399 -25.61 -17.51 0.99
N ILE A 400 -24.31 -17.24 1.01
CA ILE A 400 -23.55 -16.89 2.22
C ILE A 400 -22.73 -15.61 2.07
N GLU A 401 -22.38 -15.20 0.85
CA GLU A 401 -21.68 -13.93 0.62
C GLU A 401 -22.57 -12.90 -0.06
N TYR A 402 -22.66 -11.74 0.58
CA TYR A 402 -23.50 -10.64 0.18
C TYR A 402 -22.67 -9.38 0.18
N TRP A 403 -22.65 -8.72 -0.97
CA TRP A 403 -21.81 -7.56 -1.21
C TRP A 403 -22.69 -6.38 -1.62
N VAL A 404 -22.28 -5.20 -1.18
CA VAL A 404 -22.86 -3.91 -1.58
C VAL A 404 -21.93 -3.20 -2.55
N ASP A 405 -22.50 -2.35 -3.41
CA ASP A 405 -21.79 -1.61 -4.44
C ASP A 405 -20.91 -0.53 -3.78
N PRO A 406 -19.57 -0.69 -3.83
CA PRO A 406 -18.66 0.27 -3.21
C PRO A 406 -18.74 1.66 -3.84
N TYR A 407 -19.26 1.81 -5.07
CA TYR A 407 -19.38 3.11 -5.73
C TYR A 407 -20.57 3.93 -5.25
N ALA A 408 -21.47 3.36 -4.45
CA ALA A 408 -22.63 4.07 -3.93
C ALA A 408 -22.26 4.99 -2.76
N ASP A 409 -22.48 6.30 -2.92
CA ASP A 409 -22.21 7.29 -1.87
C ASP A 409 -22.99 6.97 -0.56
N PHE A 410 -24.22 6.44 -0.65
CA PHE A 410 -24.99 5.99 0.52
C PHE A 410 -24.28 4.87 1.30
N VAL A 411 -23.61 3.93 0.63
CA VAL A 411 -22.88 2.83 1.29
C VAL A 411 -21.68 3.38 2.06
N HIS A 412 -21.04 4.45 1.56
CA HIS A 412 -19.97 5.14 2.26
C HIS A 412 -20.49 5.82 3.52
N GLU A 413 -21.48 6.71 3.36
CA GLU A 413 -22.05 7.46 4.48
C GLU A 413 -22.61 6.53 5.57
N TYR A 414 -23.32 5.46 5.19
CA TYR A 414 -23.83 4.47 6.13
C TYR A 414 -22.75 3.87 7.03
N ASN A 415 -21.62 3.44 6.45
CA ASN A 415 -20.54 2.82 7.22
C ASN A 415 -19.70 3.83 8.00
N ILE A 416 -19.53 5.06 7.46
CA ILE A 416 -18.81 6.13 8.16
C ILE A 416 -19.63 6.67 9.33
N ASP A 417 -20.95 6.79 9.20
CA ASP A 417 -21.86 7.18 10.29
C ASP A 417 -21.80 6.16 11.44
N ILE A 418 -21.78 4.86 11.13
CA ILE A 418 -21.62 3.79 12.13
C ILE A 418 -20.29 3.95 12.87
N ALA A 419 -19.19 4.12 12.14
CA ALA A 419 -17.87 4.29 12.73
C ALA A 419 -17.77 5.57 13.58
N ALA A 420 -18.39 6.66 13.14
CA ALA A 420 -18.47 7.92 13.89
C ALA A 420 -19.28 7.75 15.18
N GLU A 421 -20.45 7.10 15.13
CA GLU A 421 -21.26 6.81 16.33
C GLU A 421 -20.48 5.96 17.35
N ILE A 422 -19.74 4.94 16.89
CA ILE A 422 -18.88 4.13 17.78
C ILE A 422 -17.78 5.01 18.41
N ALA A 423 -17.15 5.88 17.63
CA ALA A 423 -16.10 6.78 18.12
C ALA A 423 -16.65 7.82 19.13
N GLU A 424 -17.85 8.34 18.93
CA GLU A 424 -18.54 9.23 19.88
C GLU A 424 -18.86 8.52 21.19
N ARG A 425 -19.18 7.23 21.13
CA ARG A 425 -19.47 6.36 22.29
C ARG A 425 -18.23 5.68 22.87
N ARG A 426 -17.03 6.16 22.53
CA ARG A 426 -15.78 5.52 22.96
C ARG A 426 -15.64 5.34 24.47
N GLU A 427 -16.15 6.26 25.29
CA GLU A 427 -16.02 6.17 26.76
C GLU A 427 -16.96 5.10 27.34
N GLU A 428 -18.09 4.83 26.68
CA GLU A 428 -19.04 3.77 27.06
C GLU A 428 -18.40 2.39 26.89
N PHE A 429 -17.68 2.20 25.79
CA PHE A 429 -17.14 0.91 25.39
C PHE A 429 -15.64 0.74 25.59
N GLY A 430 -14.93 1.82 25.95
CA GLY A 430 -13.47 1.86 26.06
C GLY A 430 -12.73 1.79 24.73
N ILE A 431 -13.31 2.33 23.64
CA ILE A 431 -12.72 2.22 22.28
C ILE A 431 -11.55 3.17 22.11
N ASN A 432 -10.47 2.66 21.55
CA ASN A 432 -9.28 3.43 21.23
C ASN A 432 -9.05 3.60 19.73
N GLU A 433 -9.59 2.71 18.91
CA GLU A 433 -9.34 2.65 17.46
C GLU A 433 -10.55 2.12 16.69
N ILE A 434 -10.78 2.62 15.48
CA ILE A 434 -11.71 2.03 14.51
C ILE A 434 -10.90 1.25 13.48
N GLN A 435 -11.27 0.00 13.22
CA GLN A 435 -10.66 -0.83 12.18
C GLN A 435 -11.67 -1.17 11.10
N PHE A 436 -11.36 -0.85 9.84
CA PHE A 436 -12.20 -1.22 8.70
C PHE A 436 -11.74 -2.55 8.09
N ASP A 437 -12.64 -3.51 7.97
CA ASP A 437 -12.42 -4.78 7.26
C ASP A 437 -13.39 -4.94 6.08
N TYR A 438 -13.06 -5.82 5.14
CA TYR A 438 -13.73 -6.00 3.85
C TYR A 438 -13.95 -4.69 3.10
N ILE A 439 -13.00 -3.76 3.25
CA ILE A 439 -12.87 -2.56 2.43
C ILE A 439 -12.16 -2.92 1.11
N ARG A 440 -12.86 -3.72 0.30
CA ARG A 440 -12.40 -4.23 -0.98
C ARG A 440 -13.57 -4.56 -1.90
N HIS A 441 -13.27 -4.73 -3.18
CA HIS A 441 -14.20 -5.35 -4.12
C HIS A 441 -14.20 -6.89 -3.97
N PRO A 442 -15.29 -7.57 -4.39
CA PRO A 442 -15.35 -9.02 -4.46
C PRO A 442 -14.23 -9.59 -5.34
N SER A 443 -13.66 -10.72 -4.91
CA SER A 443 -12.54 -11.42 -5.58
C SER A 443 -12.89 -12.84 -6.02
N ASP A 444 -13.97 -13.39 -5.47
CA ASP A 444 -14.25 -14.83 -5.51
C ASP A 444 -14.97 -15.25 -6.80
N HIS A 445 -15.24 -16.54 -6.93
CA HIS A 445 -15.79 -17.16 -8.14
C HIS A 445 -16.95 -16.35 -8.73
N GLU A 446 -16.91 -16.10 -10.03
CA GLU A 446 -17.86 -15.28 -10.79
C GLU A 446 -17.82 -13.76 -10.56
N ALA A 447 -16.83 -13.22 -9.86
CA ALA A 447 -16.65 -11.76 -9.74
C ALA A 447 -16.54 -11.04 -11.11
N ALA A 448 -16.17 -11.76 -12.17
CA ALA A 448 -16.17 -11.25 -13.54
C ALA A 448 -17.57 -10.89 -14.08
N LYS A 449 -18.64 -11.46 -13.51
CA LYS A 449 -20.05 -11.18 -13.88
C LYS A 449 -20.63 -9.97 -13.15
N ILE A 450 -19.87 -9.41 -12.20
CA ILE A 450 -20.35 -8.30 -11.38
C ILE A 450 -20.39 -7.01 -12.19
N THR A 451 -21.50 -6.30 -12.07
CA THR A 451 -21.67 -4.91 -12.48
C THR A 451 -21.90 -4.02 -11.27
N TYR A 452 -21.38 -2.80 -11.38
CA TYR A 452 -21.52 -1.74 -10.38
C TYR A 452 -22.42 -0.67 -10.98
N ARG A 453 -23.64 -0.56 -10.46
CA ARG A 453 -24.66 0.35 -11.01
C ARG A 453 -24.40 1.80 -10.63
N TYR A 454 -23.60 2.02 -9.59
CA TYR A 454 -23.21 3.35 -9.12
C TYR A 454 -21.82 3.78 -9.62
N LYS A 455 -21.14 2.94 -10.43
CA LYS A 455 -19.85 3.28 -10.99
C LYS A 455 -19.98 4.46 -11.95
N LYS A 456 -19.28 5.55 -11.62
CA LYS A 456 -19.15 6.76 -12.44
C LYS A 456 -17.99 6.59 -13.43
N ASP A 457 -18.06 7.24 -14.58
CA ASP A 457 -17.02 7.17 -15.60
C ASP A 457 -15.66 7.62 -15.06
N GLY A 458 -14.62 6.89 -15.47
CA GLY A 458 -13.25 7.12 -15.03
C GLY A 458 -12.93 6.63 -13.61
N TRP A 459 -13.90 6.23 -12.78
CA TRP A 459 -13.58 5.68 -11.46
C TRP A 459 -12.99 4.28 -11.56
N GLU A 460 -11.93 4.04 -10.79
CA GLU A 460 -11.35 2.71 -10.61
C GLU A 460 -11.55 2.21 -9.18
N LYS A 461 -11.40 0.89 -8.99
CA LYS A 461 -11.64 0.24 -7.68
C LYS A 461 -10.84 0.88 -6.55
N ARG A 462 -9.60 1.28 -6.85
CA ARG A 462 -8.73 1.95 -5.87
C ARG A 462 -9.23 3.33 -5.49
N ASP A 463 -9.74 4.10 -6.45
CA ASP A 463 -10.23 5.47 -6.23
C ASP A 463 -11.41 5.45 -5.25
N VAL A 464 -12.28 4.44 -5.36
CA VAL A 464 -13.43 4.25 -4.46
C VAL A 464 -13.00 4.06 -3.01
N LEU A 465 -11.97 3.24 -2.78
CA LEU A 465 -11.45 2.97 -1.44
C LEU A 465 -10.70 4.18 -0.88
N GLU A 466 -9.97 4.91 -1.73
CA GLU A 466 -9.35 6.19 -1.35
C GLU A 466 -10.42 7.19 -0.90
N ALA A 467 -11.52 7.32 -1.65
CA ALA A 467 -12.64 8.19 -1.31
C ALA A 467 -13.26 7.86 0.04
N PHE A 468 -13.52 6.57 0.27
CA PHE A 468 -14.07 6.09 1.53
C PHE A 468 -13.14 6.47 2.70
N LEU A 469 -11.85 6.15 2.59
CA LEU A 469 -10.89 6.39 3.67
C LEU A 469 -10.64 7.88 3.91
N PHE A 470 -10.62 8.69 2.86
CA PHE A 470 -10.54 10.14 3.00
C PHE A 470 -11.74 10.70 3.80
N ARG A 471 -12.96 10.34 3.41
CA ARG A 471 -14.19 10.77 4.10
C ARG A 471 -14.24 10.24 5.53
N ALA A 472 -13.79 9.01 5.76
CA ALA A 472 -13.73 8.41 7.09
C ALA A 472 -12.72 9.15 7.97
N ALA A 473 -11.51 9.44 7.45
CA ALA A 473 -10.45 10.13 8.17
C ALA A 473 -10.82 11.57 8.58
N SER A 474 -11.68 12.25 7.81
CA SER A 474 -12.16 13.60 8.14
C SER A 474 -13.31 13.63 9.14
N ARG A 475 -14.04 12.51 9.32
CA ARG A 475 -15.23 12.43 10.19
C ARG A 475 -15.00 11.67 11.49
N ILE A 476 -14.01 10.79 11.56
CA ILE A 476 -13.76 9.91 12.72
C ILE A 476 -12.61 10.47 13.58
N SER A 477 -12.90 10.74 14.85
CA SER A 477 -11.96 11.33 15.81
C SER A 477 -10.89 10.36 16.33
N LEU A 478 -11.11 9.04 16.20
CA LEU A 478 -10.21 7.98 16.64
C LEU A 478 -9.27 7.50 15.53
N PRO A 479 -8.06 7.00 15.86
CA PRO A 479 -7.19 6.37 14.88
C PRO A 479 -7.93 5.31 14.05
N ILE A 480 -7.58 5.26 12.76
CA ILE A 480 -8.20 4.33 11.80
C ILE A 480 -7.16 3.29 11.39
N SER A 481 -7.53 2.02 11.45
CA SER A 481 -6.78 0.97 10.77
C SER A 481 -7.60 0.26 9.70
N VAL A 482 -6.90 -0.42 8.80
CA VAL A 482 -7.51 -1.07 7.63
C VAL A 482 -6.97 -2.48 7.46
N ASP A 483 -7.87 -3.45 7.40
CA ASP A 483 -7.53 -4.84 7.10
C ASP A 483 -7.42 -5.05 5.59
N ILE A 484 -6.33 -5.67 5.17
CA ILE A 484 -6.08 -6.01 3.77
C ILE A 484 -5.75 -7.48 3.61
N TYR A 485 -5.97 -8.03 2.41
CA TYR A 485 -5.44 -9.34 2.10
C TYR A 485 -3.91 -9.36 2.19
N GLY A 486 -3.35 -10.41 2.78
CA GLY A 486 -1.90 -10.56 2.97
C GLY A 486 -1.11 -10.43 1.68
N TYR A 487 -1.71 -10.85 0.55
CA TYR A 487 -1.11 -10.68 -0.77
C TYR A 487 -0.79 -9.20 -1.11
N ASN A 488 -1.66 -8.26 -0.71
CA ASN A 488 -1.47 -6.83 -0.97
C ASN A 488 -0.36 -6.20 -0.11
N ALA A 489 0.17 -6.92 0.88
CA ALA A 489 1.39 -6.53 1.59
C ALA A 489 2.67 -6.95 0.87
N ILE A 490 2.56 -7.89 -0.08
CA ILE A 490 3.69 -8.43 -0.82
C ILE A 490 3.80 -7.80 -2.22
N TYR A 491 2.67 -7.50 -2.85
CA TYR A 491 2.63 -6.98 -4.21
C TYR A 491 1.65 -5.81 -4.35
N ARG A 492 2.03 -4.82 -5.17
CA ARG A 492 1.18 -3.68 -5.52
C ARG A 492 0.11 -4.09 -6.55
N MET A 493 -0.91 -4.81 -6.11
CA MET A 493 -2.02 -5.24 -6.99
C MET A 493 -3.11 -4.22 -7.18
N GLY A 494 -3.23 -3.27 -6.24
CA GLY A 494 -4.05 -2.07 -6.33
C GLY A 494 -5.43 -2.26 -6.97
N ASN A 495 -5.53 -2.22 -8.30
CA ASN A 495 -6.81 -2.26 -9.00
C ASN A 495 -7.45 -3.64 -9.15
N TRP A 496 -6.85 -4.73 -8.64
CA TRP A 496 -7.52 -6.05 -8.64
C TRP A 496 -8.77 -6.04 -7.75
N ILE A 497 -8.61 -5.71 -6.46
CA ILE A 497 -9.70 -5.58 -5.48
C ILE A 497 -9.79 -4.18 -4.85
N GLY A 498 -9.00 -3.23 -5.36
CA GLY A 498 -8.94 -1.84 -4.91
C GLY A 498 -7.94 -1.56 -3.78
N GLN A 499 -7.46 -2.59 -3.08
CA GLN A 499 -6.52 -2.43 -1.97
C GLN A 499 -5.11 -2.09 -2.47
N ASP A 500 -4.64 -0.89 -2.15
CA ASP A 500 -3.29 -0.40 -2.45
C ASP A 500 -2.69 0.26 -1.21
N ILE A 501 -1.64 -0.33 -0.62
CA ILE A 501 -1.01 0.22 0.59
C ILE A 501 -0.51 1.65 0.36
N GLU A 502 0.00 1.99 -0.82
CA GLU A 502 0.47 3.35 -1.13
C GLU A 502 -0.64 4.41 -1.07
N THR A 503 -1.88 3.98 -1.29
CA THR A 503 -3.06 4.84 -1.19
C THR A 503 -3.63 4.81 0.21
N ILE A 504 -3.80 3.63 0.80
CA ILE A 504 -4.36 3.44 2.13
C ILE A 504 -3.50 4.12 3.21
N SER A 505 -2.18 4.03 3.09
CA SER A 505 -1.22 4.61 4.07
C SER A 505 -1.30 6.13 4.21
N ALA A 506 -1.89 6.83 3.24
CA ALA A 506 -2.13 8.27 3.35
C ALA A 506 -3.26 8.62 4.35
N TRP A 507 -4.18 7.67 4.58
CA TRP A 507 -5.44 7.90 5.31
C TRP A 507 -5.59 7.03 6.56
N ALA A 508 -4.92 5.88 6.62
CA ALA A 508 -4.95 4.97 7.76
C ALA A 508 -3.72 5.16 8.67
N ASP A 509 -3.94 5.10 9.98
CA ASP A 509 -2.91 5.12 11.01
C ASP A 509 -2.20 3.76 11.13
N ALA A 510 -2.89 2.66 10.83
CA ALA A 510 -2.30 1.34 10.65
C ALA A 510 -2.93 0.57 9.49
N VAL A 511 -2.14 -0.29 8.85
CA VAL A 511 -2.59 -1.28 7.87
C VAL A 511 -2.31 -2.66 8.45
N CYS A 512 -3.32 -3.52 8.40
CA CYS A 512 -3.31 -4.84 9.03
C CYS A 512 -3.45 -5.94 7.97
N PRO A 513 -2.35 -6.37 7.32
CA PRO A 513 -2.41 -7.47 6.37
C PRO A 513 -2.79 -8.78 7.06
N MET A 514 -3.77 -9.50 6.51
CA MET A 514 -4.13 -10.85 6.95
C MET A 514 -3.14 -11.87 6.38
N VAL A 515 -2.10 -12.17 7.16
CA VAL A 515 -1.00 -13.05 6.78
C VAL A 515 -1.16 -14.39 7.47
N TYR A 516 -1.98 -15.26 6.88
CA TYR A 516 -2.17 -16.63 7.34
C TYR A 516 -1.35 -17.56 6.46
N PRO A 517 -0.22 -18.12 6.93
CA PRO A 517 0.66 -18.92 6.05
C PRO A 517 -0.07 -20.07 5.35
N SER A 518 -1.09 -20.66 5.97
CA SER A 518 -1.89 -21.72 5.33
C SER A 518 -2.71 -21.27 4.11
N HIS A 519 -2.91 -19.97 3.93
CA HIS A 519 -3.66 -19.38 2.81
C HIS A 519 -2.76 -18.93 1.66
N PHE A 520 -1.44 -19.07 1.81
CA PHE A 520 -0.48 -18.90 0.73
C PHE A 520 -0.25 -20.24 0.01
N GLY A 521 0.19 -20.19 -1.24
CA GLY A 521 0.47 -21.41 -2.00
C GLY A 521 1.50 -22.28 -1.28
N SER A 522 1.28 -23.59 -1.23
CA SER A 522 2.12 -24.53 -0.44
C SER A 522 3.59 -24.60 -0.86
N THR A 523 3.94 -24.02 -2.01
CA THR A 523 5.33 -23.94 -2.51
C THR A 523 5.92 -22.53 -2.38
N TYR A 524 5.13 -21.53 -1.98
CA TYR A 524 5.57 -20.15 -1.84
C TYR A 524 6.52 -20.00 -0.66
N LEU A 525 7.79 -19.67 -0.91
CA LEU A 525 8.81 -19.50 0.14
C LEU A 525 9.00 -20.76 1.03
N ALA A 526 8.61 -21.94 0.54
CA ALA A 526 8.62 -23.17 1.32
C ALA A 526 10.03 -23.65 1.68
N ASP A 527 11.03 -23.33 0.83
CA ASP A 527 12.43 -23.73 1.01
C ASP A 527 13.22 -22.82 1.99
N HIS A 528 12.55 -21.87 2.63
CA HIS A 528 13.20 -21.00 3.60
C HIS A 528 13.70 -21.80 4.82
N LYS A 529 14.92 -21.54 5.30
CA LYS A 529 15.58 -22.35 6.35
C LYS A 529 14.79 -22.48 7.64
N ARG A 530 14.06 -21.43 8.03
CA ARG A 530 13.20 -21.40 9.22
C ARG A 530 11.77 -21.88 8.96
N GLY A 531 11.46 -22.29 7.74
CA GLY A 531 10.14 -22.73 7.32
C GLY A 531 9.27 -21.62 6.73
N GLN A 532 8.19 -22.06 6.08
CA GLN A 532 7.28 -21.21 5.31
C GLN A 532 6.55 -20.17 6.16
N ALA A 533 6.11 -20.54 7.36
CA ALA A 533 5.34 -19.65 8.24
C ALA A 533 6.14 -18.39 8.60
N TYR A 534 7.39 -18.58 9.04
CA TYR A 534 8.31 -17.49 9.28
C TYR A 534 8.53 -16.65 8.00
N ALA A 535 8.83 -17.30 6.88
CA ALA A 535 9.19 -16.61 5.65
C ALA A 535 8.06 -15.70 5.14
N VAL A 536 6.83 -16.22 5.08
CA VAL A 536 5.66 -15.49 4.57
C VAL A 536 5.33 -14.28 5.45
N VAL A 537 5.36 -14.43 6.77
CA VAL A 537 5.08 -13.31 7.69
C VAL A 537 6.17 -12.26 7.61
N ASN A 538 7.43 -12.67 7.67
CA ASN A 538 8.57 -11.76 7.62
C ASN A 538 8.58 -10.94 6.34
N PHE A 539 8.39 -11.63 5.22
CA PHE A 539 8.35 -11.02 3.90
C PHE A 539 7.17 -10.05 3.74
N SER A 540 5.99 -10.40 4.24
CA SER A 540 4.80 -9.54 4.17
C SER A 540 4.96 -8.27 5.00
N ALA A 541 5.50 -8.38 6.22
CA ALA A 541 5.76 -7.21 7.07
C ALA A 541 6.83 -6.30 6.44
N ASN A 542 7.94 -6.88 5.96
CA ASN A 542 9.04 -6.14 5.35
C ASN A 542 8.58 -5.41 4.07
N ARG A 543 7.91 -6.11 3.16
CA ARG A 543 7.40 -5.50 1.92
C ARG A 543 6.29 -4.49 2.20
N GLY A 544 5.38 -4.78 3.14
CA GLY A 544 4.34 -3.83 3.54
C GLY A 544 4.92 -2.50 4.00
N ASN A 545 5.99 -2.53 4.80
CA ASN A 545 6.69 -1.33 5.28
C ASN A 545 7.37 -0.56 4.15
N ALA A 546 7.97 -1.27 3.18
CA ALA A 546 8.59 -0.65 2.02
C ALA A 546 7.53 0.03 1.11
N ILE A 547 6.41 -0.65 0.86
CA ILE A 547 5.31 -0.15 0.02
C ILE A 547 4.60 1.04 0.69
N SER A 548 4.44 1.03 2.02
CA SER A 548 3.80 2.13 2.75
C SER A 548 4.68 3.38 2.87
N TRP A 549 5.97 3.26 2.55
CA TRP A 549 6.96 4.31 2.82
C TRP A 549 6.97 4.74 4.29
N GLN A 550 6.62 3.83 5.21
CA GLN A 550 6.49 4.09 6.64
C GLN A 550 5.51 5.22 7.01
N GLN A 551 4.56 5.56 6.14
CA GLN A 551 3.53 6.56 6.43
C GLN A 551 2.45 6.05 7.41
N THR A 552 2.38 4.73 7.57
CA THR A 552 1.43 4.01 8.40
C THR A 552 2.12 2.84 9.08
N ILE A 553 1.57 2.41 10.22
CA ILE A 553 2.02 1.20 10.91
C ILE A 553 1.63 -0.03 10.10
N ILE A 554 2.56 -0.98 9.91
CA ILE A 554 2.22 -2.32 9.41
C ILE A 554 2.08 -3.27 10.60
N ARG A 555 0.88 -3.83 10.77
CA ARG A 555 0.48 -4.64 11.93
C ARG A 555 -0.27 -5.90 11.47
N PRO A 556 0.42 -6.98 11.10
CA PRO A 556 -0.20 -8.13 10.46
C PRO A 556 -1.13 -8.90 11.41
N PHE A 557 -2.21 -9.45 10.84
CA PHE A 557 -2.94 -10.55 11.43
C PHE A 557 -2.20 -11.87 11.15
N LEU A 558 -1.95 -12.63 12.20
CA LEU A 558 -1.25 -13.90 12.26
C LEU A 558 -2.25 -15.03 12.52
N GLN A 559 -1.92 -16.23 12.07
CA GLN A 559 -2.80 -17.39 12.17
C GLN A 559 -2.68 -18.06 13.54
N ALA A 560 -3.82 -18.20 14.23
CA ALA A 560 -3.93 -18.95 15.48
C ALA A 560 -4.87 -20.16 15.37
N PHE A 561 -5.14 -20.67 14.16
CA PHE A 561 -5.98 -21.85 13.91
C PHE A 561 -5.22 -22.91 13.09
N SER A 562 -5.59 -24.19 13.22
CA SER A 562 -4.89 -25.31 12.57
C SER A 562 -5.31 -25.58 11.12
N HIS A 563 -6.44 -25.05 10.67
CA HIS A 563 -6.93 -25.31 9.31
C HIS A 563 -5.91 -24.91 8.24
N GLY A 564 -5.62 -25.85 7.35
CA GLY A 564 -4.68 -25.68 6.22
C GLY A 564 -3.19 -25.72 6.59
N THR A 565 -2.82 -25.94 7.85
CA THR A 565 -1.41 -26.12 8.24
C THR A 565 -1.15 -27.53 8.78
N LYS A 566 0.02 -28.10 8.45
CA LYS A 566 0.43 -29.43 8.91
C LYS A 566 1.15 -29.40 10.25
N ASN A 567 1.73 -28.26 10.61
CA ASN A 567 2.66 -28.13 11.74
C ASN A 567 2.14 -27.11 12.77
N PHE A 568 0.82 -27.05 13.00
CA PHE A 568 0.26 -26.14 13.99
C PHE A 568 0.75 -26.50 15.40
N GLY A 569 1.30 -25.53 16.13
CA GLY A 569 1.82 -25.73 17.48
C GLY A 569 2.53 -24.48 18.00
N ILE A 570 3.20 -24.61 19.14
CA ILE A 570 3.94 -23.52 19.80
C ILE A 570 4.99 -22.92 18.86
N ASP A 571 5.80 -23.74 18.19
CA ASP A 571 6.83 -23.25 17.26
C ASP A 571 6.23 -22.48 16.08
N TYR A 572 5.05 -22.89 15.60
CA TYR A 572 4.34 -22.17 14.54
C TYR A 572 3.85 -20.79 14.97
N ILE A 573 3.46 -20.64 16.25
CA ILE A 573 3.12 -19.34 16.82
C ILE A 573 4.39 -18.49 16.99
N ALA A 574 5.45 -19.08 17.55
CA ALA A 574 6.73 -18.42 17.78
C ALA A 574 7.35 -17.89 16.48
N ASP A 575 7.34 -18.71 15.42
CA ASP A 575 7.88 -18.33 14.11
C ASP A 575 7.12 -17.17 13.49
N GLN A 576 5.79 -17.14 13.59
CA GLN A 576 5.00 -16.03 13.06
C GLN A 576 5.24 -14.73 13.86
N LYS A 577 5.28 -14.80 15.20
CA LYS A 577 5.56 -13.62 16.03
C LYS A 577 6.95 -13.06 15.71
N GLN A 578 7.98 -13.91 15.78
CA GLN A 578 9.35 -13.48 15.51
C GLN A 578 9.51 -12.96 14.09
N ALA A 579 8.85 -13.59 13.11
CA ALA A 579 8.86 -13.11 11.73
C ALA A 579 8.26 -11.71 11.57
N ALA A 580 7.16 -11.41 12.26
CA ALA A 580 6.54 -10.08 12.21
C ALA A 580 7.51 -9.02 12.78
N GLU A 581 8.13 -9.31 13.93
CA GLU A 581 9.13 -8.44 14.58
C GLU A 581 10.36 -8.24 13.68
N ASP A 582 10.96 -9.32 13.17
CA ASP A 582 12.12 -9.29 12.27
C ASP A 582 11.80 -8.61 10.94
N GLY A 583 10.53 -8.63 10.51
CA GLY A 583 10.03 -7.95 9.32
C GLY A 583 9.78 -6.47 9.52
N GLY A 584 9.96 -5.96 10.74
CA GLY A 584 9.76 -4.57 11.12
C GLY A 584 8.30 -4.18 11.34
N ALA A 585 7.40 -5.14 11.57
CA ALA A 585 6.04 -4.82 11.98
C ALA A 585 6.04 -4.10 13.34
N ARG A 586 5.05 -3.23 13.55
CA ARG A 586 4.77 -2.62 14.86
C ARG A 586 3.44 -3.15 15.34
N GLY A 587 3.49 -4.14 16.22
CA GLY A 587 2.33 -4.90 16.65
C GLY A 587 2.00 -6.07 15.73
N PHE A 588 1.08 -6.90 16.21
CA PHE A 588 0.49 -8.02 15.47
C PHE A 588 -0.80 -8.44 16.17
N PHE A 589 -1.69 -9.08 15.42
CA PHE A 589 -2.90 -9.68 15.98
C PHE A 589 -2.97 -11.15 15.65
N PHE A 590 -3.34 -11.99 16.61
CA PHE A 590 -3.69 -13.37 16.30
C PHE A 590 -5.19 -13.50 16.02
N TRP A 591 -5.52 -14.22 14.95
CA TRP A 591 -6.90 -14.52 14.59
C TRP A 591 -7.20 -16.01 14.74
N HIS A 592 -8.26 -16.31 15.48
CA HIS A 592 -8.91 -17.62 15.52
C HIS A 592 -10.43 -17.41 15.37
N PRO A 593 -11.13 -18.14 14.48
CA PRO A 593 -12.55 -17.89 14.16
C PRO A 593 -13.48 -18.01 15.38
N GLY A 594 -13.19 -18.96 16.27
CA GLY A 594 -13.89 -19.14 17.56
C GLY A 594 -13.19 -18.56 18.79
N SER A 595 -12.19 -17.68 18.61
CA SER A 595 -11.43 -17.03 19.72
C SER A 595 -10.81 -17.98 20.75
N ARG A 596 -10.31 -19.14 20.31
CA ARG A 596 -9.67 -20.14 21.17
C ARG A 596 -8.15 -19.93 21.16
N TYR A 597 -7.62 -19.35 22.23
CA TYR A 597 -6.22 -18.88 22.28
C TYR A 597 -5.36 -19.62 23.31
N GLN A 598 -5.79 -20.81 23.75
CA GLN A 598 -5.05 -21.62 24.72
C GLN A 598 -3.58 -21.86 24.30
N ILE A 599 -3.36 -22.15 23.01
CA ILE A 599 -2.00 -22.36 22.46
C ILE A 599 -1.12 -21.10 22.55
N LEU A 600 -1.70 -19.90 22.47
CA LEU A 600 -0.94 -18.65 22.64
C LEU A 600 -0.49 -18.49 24.08
N LEU A 601 -1.38 -18.78 25.03
CA LEU A 601 -1.05 -18.74 26.45
C LEU A 601 0.07 -19.73 26.79
N GLU A 602 -0.01 -20.96 26.28
CA GLU A 602 1.04 -21.98 26.44
C GLU A 602 2.38 -21.52 25.86
N TYR A 603 2.36 -20.93 24.66
CA TYR A 603 3.57 -20.35 24.05
C TYR A 603 4.17 -19.25 24.93
N PHE A 604 3.39 -18.25 25.35
CA PHE A 604 3.92 -17.16 26.17
C PHE A 604 4.38 -17.62 27.55
N GLU A 605 3.78 -18.67 28.14
CA GLU A 605 4.27 -19.26 29.40
C GLU A 605 5.55 -20.09 29.20
N SER A 606 5.82 -20.55 27.98
CA SER A 606 7.03 -21.29 27.62
C SER A 606 8.24 -20.38 27.35
N GLU A 607 8.00 -19.13 26.93
CA GLU A 607 9.04 -18.10 26.84
C GLU A 607 9.47 -17.71 28.26
N LYS A 608 10.52 -18.36 28.78
CA LYS A 608 11.12 -17.95 30.06
C LYS A 608 11.55 -16.48 29.97
N PRO A 609 11.26 -15.67 31.01
CA PRO A 609 11.56 -14.24 31.02
C PRO A 609 13.04 -13.90 30.91
#